data_AF-A0A9D1SYN2-F1
#
_entry.id   AF-A0A9D1SYN2-F1
#
_cell.length_a   1.000
_cell.length_b   1.000
_cell.length_c   1.000
_cell.angle_alpha   90.00
_cell.angle_beta   90.00
_cell.angle_gamma   90.00
#
_symmetry.space_group_name_H-M   'P 1'
#
loop_
_entity.id
_entity.type
_entity.pdbx_description
1 polymer ?
#
loop_
_entity_poly.entity_id
_entity_poly.type
_entity_poly.pdbx_seq_one_letter_code
_entity_poly.pdbx_strand_id
1 'polypeptide(L)'
;MEKKAKTGQILSIVQWVILLGIGIGVGSFFWWGWMFPLAMFLIHTSEFFLYGKARGAENGYTALESLCLTWLYGFTWWKYLPTKDDAPAEDENKESDLD
;
A
#
# COMPACT_ATOMS: atom_id res chain seq x y z
N MET A 1 -8.32 -18.78 1.70
CA MET A 1 -7.72 -17.57 2.29
C MET A 1 -7.76 -16.38 1.33
N GLU A 2 -7.63 -16.62 0.02
CA GLU A 2 -7.61 -15.62 -1.06
C GLU A 2 -8.81 -14.63 -1.09
N LYS A 3 -10.06 -15.09 -0.90
CA LYS A 3 -11.24 -14.20 -0.88
C LYS A 3 -11.20 -13.17 0.27
N LYS A 4 -10.73 -13.57 1.46
CA LYS A 4 -10.68 -12.67 2.63
C LYS A 4 -9.59 -11.60 2.45
N ALA A 5 -8.46 -11.97 1.84
CA ALA A 5 -7.40 -11.03 1.48
C ALA A 5 -7.89 -9.98 0.46
N LYS A 6 -8.56 -10.43 -0.61
CA LYS A 6 -9.18 -9.53 -1.61
C LYS A 6 -10.21 -8.58 -1.00
N THR A 7 -11.07 -9.05 -0.10
CA THR A 7 -12.05 -8.19 0.59
C THR A 7 -11.37 -7.15 1.48
N GLY A 8 -10.33 -7.51 2.23
CA GLY A 8 -9.58 -6.57 3.06
C GLY A 8 -8.88 -5.47 2.24
N GLN A 9 -8.32 -5.85 1.10
CA GLN A 9 -7.68 -4.91 0.17
C GLN A 9 -8.69 -3.93 -0.44
N ILE A 10 -9.85 -4.43 -0.89
CA ILE A 10 -10.93 -3.58 -1.43
C ILE A 10 -11.47 -2.62 -0.36
N LEU A 11 -11.70 -3.11 0.87
CA LEU A 11 -12.16 -2.26 1.98
C LEU A 11 -11.14 -1.18 2.34
N SER A 12 -9.85 -1.51 2.33
CA SER A 12 -8.78 -0.53 2.54
C SER A 12 -8.80 0.54 1.44
N ILE A 13 -8.84 0.14 0.16
CA ILE A 13 -8.91 1.07 -0.98
C ILE A 13 -10.15 1.97 -0.89
N VAL A 14 -11.31 1.41 -0.56
CA VAL A 14 -12.56 2.17 -0.43
C VAL A 14 -12.47 3.17 0.73
N GLN A 15 -11.95 2.74 1.88
CA GLN A 15 -11.71 3.62 3.02
C GLN A 15 -10.76 4.76 2.65
N TRP A 16 -9.72 4.47 1.86
CA TRP A 16 -8.78 5.45 1.35
C TRP A 16 -9.41 6.48 0.44
N VAL A 17 -10.22 6.06 -0.52
CA VAL A 17 -10.94 6.96 -1.43
C VAL A 17 -11.88 7.88 -0.64
N ILE A 18 -12.55 7.35 0.38
CA ILE A 18 -13.43 8.12 1.27
C ILE A 18 -12.64 9.15 2.08
N LEU A 19 -11.54 8.74 2.73
CA LEU A 19 -10.70 9.64 3.52
C LEU A 19 -10.08 10.74 2.66
N LEU A 20 -9.64 10.42 1.44
CA LEU A 20 -9.11 11.38 0.48
C LEU A 20 -10.20 12.36 0.03
N GLY A 21 -11.41 11.87 -0.27
CA GLY A 21 -12.56 12.69 -0.64
C GLY A 21 -13.01 13.63 0.47
N ILE A 22 -13.02 13.17 1.73
CA ILE A 22 -13.32 14.01 2.90
C ILE A 22 -12.20 15.04 3.12
N GLY A 23 -10.94 14.62 3.05
CA GLY A 23 -9.79 15.52 3.22
C GLY A 23 -9.74 16.65 2.19
N ILE A 24 -10.02 16.34 0.93
CA ILE A 24 -10.06 17.33 -0.16
C ILE A 24 -11.33 18.18 -0.09
N GLY A 25 -12.50 17.56 0.15
CA GLY A 25 -13.79 18.24 0.17
C GLY A 25 -13.98 19.18 1.36
N VAL A 26 -13.61 18.74 2.57
CA VAL A 26 -13.69 19.56 3.81
C VAL A 26 -12.48 20.48 3.91
N GLY A 27 -11.31 20.03 3.45
CA GLY A 27 -10.06 20.81 3.46
C GLY A 27 -10.04 21.96 2.45
N SER A 28 -10.89 21.95 1.41
CA SER A 28 -10.99 23.10 0.50
C SER A 28 -11.81 24.26 1.07
N PHE A 29 -12.60 24.04 2.14
CA PHE A 29 -13.43 25.08 2.77
C PHE A 29 -12.68 25.92 3.82
N PHE A 30 -11.55 25.43 4.32
CA PHE A 30 -10.66 26.15 5.23
C PHE A 30 -9.26 26.17 4.62
N TRP A 31 -8.48 27.23 4.87
CA TRP A 31 -7.10 27.48 4.39
C TRP A 31 -6.05 26.36 4.70
N TRP A 32 -6.49 25.20 5.22
CA TRP A 32 -5.74 24.07 5.74
C TRP A 32 -5.85 22.79 4.89
N GLY A 33 -6.43 22.83 3.68
CA GLY A 33 -6.55 21.64 2.83
C GLY A 33 -5.25 20.89 2.52
N TRP A 34 -4.10 21.57 2.60
CA TRP A 34 -2.77 20.97 2.44
C TRP A 34 -2.23 20.26 3.70
N MET A 35 -2.77 20.58 4.88
CA MET A 35 -2.39 19.93 6.14
C MET A 35 -2.86 18.48 6.19
N PHE A 36 -3.99 18.16 5.55
CA PHE A 36 -4.52 16.80 5.51
C PHE A 36 -3.61 15.82 4.75
N PRO A 37 -3.23 16.06 3.47
CA PRO A 37 -2.28 15.18 2.78
C PRO A 37 -0.91 15.16 3.46
N LEU A 38 -0.46 16.27 4.09
CA LEU A 38 0.80 16.29 4.84
C LEU A 38 0.71 15.44 6.12
N ALA A 39 -0.37 15.51 6.88
CA ALA A 39 -0.59 14.68 8.06
C ALA A 39 -0.65 13.20 7.69
N MET A 40 -1.33 12.86 6.59
CA MET A 40 -1.34 11.50 6.05
C MET A 40 0.07 11.06 5.65
N PHE A 41 0.80 11.89 4.92
CA PHE A 41 2.19 11.60 4.54
C PHE A 41 3.06 11.30 5.77
N LEU A 42 2.96 12.12 6.82
CA LEU A 42 3.72 11.95 8.06
C LEU A 42 3.31 10.68 8.82
N ILE A 43 2.01 10.40 8.92
CA ILE A 43 1.49 9.17 9.56
C ILE A 43 2.00 7.94 8.81
N HIS A 44 1.82 7.88 7.50
CA HIS A 44 2.25 6.73 6.69
C HIS A 44 3.76 6.54 6.65
N THR A 45 4.52 7.63 6.69
CA THR A 45 5.98 7.58 6.82
C THR A 45 6.38 7.03 8.19
N SER A 46 5.69 7.45 9.26
CA SER A 46 5.93 6.93 10.62
C SER A 46 5.59 5.44 10.71
N GLU A 47 4.47 5.02 10.14
CA GLU A 47 4.06 3.61 10.07
C GLU A 47 5.09 2.75 9.33
N PHE A 48 5.68 3.28 8.26
CA PHE A 48 6.74 2.61 7.53
C PHE A 48 7.98 2.37 8.41
N PHE A 49 8.45 3.39 9.13
CA PHE A 49 9.62 3.25 10.00
C PHE A 49 9.37 2.37 11.22
N LEU A 50 8.16 2.41 11.78
CA LEU A 50 7.81 1.62 12.96
C LEU A 50 7.60 0.13 12.63
N TYR A 51 6.94 -0.17 11.51
CA TYR A 51 6.48 -1.52 11.22
C TYR A 51 6.67 -1.93 9.76
N GLY A 52 6.41 -1.04 8.81
CA GLY A 52 6.45 -1.36 7.37
C GLY A 52 7.81 -1.89 6.92
N LYS A 53 8.93 -1.34 7.42
CA LYS A 53 10.28 -1.79 7.09
C LYS A 53 10.57 -3.22 7.59
N ALA A 54 10.24 -3.50 8.86
CA ALA A 54 10.49 -4.81 9.46
C ALA A 54 9.61 -5.89 8.81
N ARG A 55 8.31 -5.59 8.66
CA ARG A 55 7.36 -6.50 8.01
C ARG A 55 7.67 -6.71 6.54
N GLY A 56 8.13 -5.66 5.86
CA GLY A 56 8.64 -5.73 4.51
C GLY A 56 9.74 -6.78 4.35
N ALA A 57 10.79 -6.65 5.16
CA ALA A 57 11.92 -7.57 5.15
C ALA A 57 11.51 -9.00 5.52
N GLU A 58 10.59 -9.18 6.49
CA GLU A 58 10.03 -10.51 6.85
C GLU A 58 9.29 -11.19 5.70
N ASN A 59 8.75 -10.43 4.75
CA ASN A 59 7.94 -10.93 3.63
C ASN A 59 8.69 -10.84 2.29
N GLY A 60 10.01 -10.63 2.31
CA GLY A 60 10.88 -10.60 1.11
C GLY A 60 10.86 -9.28 0.34
N TYR A 61 10.22 -8.23 0.85
CA TYR A 61 10.15 -6.92 0.19
C TYR A 61 11.32 -6.02 0.56
N THR A 62 11.80 -5.26 -0.42
CA THR A 62 12.78 -4.19 -0.19
C THR A 62 12.16 -3.05 0.62
N ALA A 63 13.01 -2.20 1.21
CA ALA A 63 12.56 -1.02 1.95
C ALA A 63 11.73 -0.07 1.08
N LEU A 64 12.09 0.11 -0.19
CA LEU A 64 11.35 0.99 -1.10
C LEU A 64 9.99 0.39 -1.47
N GLU A 65 9.92 -0.91 -1.78
CA GLU A 65 8.65 -1.60 -2.04
C GLU A 65 7.72 -1.51 -0.81
N SER A 66 8.28 -1.74 0.37
CA SER A 66 7.53 -1.69 1.63
C SER A 66 7.03 -0.28 1.95
N LEU A 67 7.77 0.76 1.57
CA LEU A 67 7.34 2.16 1.68
C LEU A 67 6.14 2.40 0.75
N CYS A 68 6.25 2.00 -0.52
CA CYS A 68 5.18 2.13 -1.50
C CYS A 68 3.92 1.37 -1.06
N LEU A 69 4.07 0.14 -0.56
CA LEU A 69 2.95 -0.67 -0.08
C LEU A 69 2.31 -0.08 1.18
N THR A 70 3.11 0.49 2.09
CA THR A 70 2.60 1.19 3.28
C THR A 70 1.84 2.47 2.90
N TRP A 71 2.27 3.19 1.87
CA TRP A 71 1.56 4.37 1.39
C TRP A 71 0.28 4.05 0.62
N LEU A 72 0.27 2.98 -0.18
CA LEU A 72 -0.87 2.59 -1.00
C LEU A 72 -1.96 1.85 -0.21
N TYR A 73 -1.56 0.98 0.71
CA TYR A 73 -2.47 0.06 1.41
C TYR A 73 -2.53 0.30 2.91
N GLY A 74 -1.75 1.26 3.43
CA GLY A 74 -1.63 1.55 4.85
C GLY A 74 -0.74 0.55 5.59
N PHE A 75 -0.53 0.79 6.88
CA PHE A 75 0.24 -0.08 7.78
C PHE A 75 -0.09 -1.58 7.61
N THR A 76 -1.33 -2.04 7.44
CA THR A 76 -1.63 -3.50 7.46
C THR A 76 -1.35 -4.28 6.18
N TRP A 77 -0.67 -3.71 5.17
CA TRP A 77 -0.57 -4.29 3.83
C TRP A 77 -0.02 -5.73 3.79
N TRP A 78 0.96 -6.07 4.64
CA TRP A 78 1.56 -7.41 4.70
C TRP A 78 0.59 -8.51 5.15
N LYS A 79 -0.57 -8.16 5.72
CA LYS A 79 -1.59 -9.16 6.10
C LYS A 79 -2.42 -9.63 4.91
N TYR A 80 -2.41 -8.87 3.82
CA TYR A 80 -3.32 -9.04 2.70
C TYR A 80 -2.60 -9.34 1.39
N LEU A 81 -1.31 -9.04 1.30
CA LEU A 81 -0.48 -9.37 0.16
C LEU A 81 0.28 -10.69 0.43
N PRO A 82 0.40 -11.59 -0.57
CA PRO A 82 1.26 -12.76 -0.47
C PRO A 82 2.71 -12.33 -0.23
N THR A 83 3.54 -13.19 0.36
CA THR A 83 4.97 -12.89 0.48
C THR A 83 5.59 -12.81 -0.91
N LYS A 84 6.73 -12.11 -1.05
CA LYS A 84 7.44 -12.04 -2.35
C LYS A 84 7.88 -13.43 -2.82
N ASP A 85 8.13 -14.34 -1.88
CA ASP A 85 8.55 -15.72 -2.16
C ASP A 85 7.36 -16.63 -2.57
N ASP A 86 6.13 -16.24 -2.23
CA ASP A 86 4.88 -16.91 -2.63
C ASP A 86 4.29 -16.34 -3.94
N ALA A 87 4.86 -15.27 -4.47
CA ALA A 87 4.41 -14.69 -5.73
C ALA A 87 4.67 -15.70 -6.86
N PRO A 88 3.68 -16.00 -7.73
CA PRO A 88 3.91 -16.90 -8.85
C PRO A 88 5.08 -16.36 -9.65
N ALA A 89 6.12 -17.17 -9.83
CA ALA A 89 7.27 -16.84 -10.66
C ALA A 89 6.73 -16.28 -11.97
N GLU A 90 7.09 -15.03 -12.29
CA GLU A 90 6.80 -14.49 -13.61
C GLU A 90 7.44 -15.46 -14.60
N ASP A 91 6.58 -16.08 -15.40
CA ASP A 91 6.94 -17.01 -16.46
C ASP A 91 7.83 -16.26 -17.46
N GLU A 92 9.13 -16.32 -17.24
CA GLU A 92 10.20 -15.98 -18.19
C GLU A 92 10.15 -16.98 -19.37
N ASN A 93 9.06 -17.01 -20.13
CA ASN A 93 9.00 -17.76 -21.37
C ASN A 93 8.00 -17.16 -22.36
N LYS A 94 8.31 -15.95 -22.86
CA LYS A 94 7.67 -15.40 -24.06
C LYS A 94 8.61 -14.53 -24.89
N GLU A 95 9.82 -15.01 -25.23
CA GLU A 95 10.55 -14.41 -26.36
C GLU A 95 11.70 -15.29 -26.89
N SER A 96 11.39 -16.47 -27.45
CA SER A 96 12.37 -17.18 -28.31
C SER A 96 11.79 -17.93 -29.51
N ASP A 97 10.50 -17.78 -29.81
CA ASP A 97 9.86 -18.52 -30.93
C ASP A 97 9.53 -17.61 -32.12
N LEU A 98 10.43 -16.69 -32.46
CA LEU A 98 10.38 -15.92 -33.71
C LEU A 98 11.78 -15.87 -34.36
N ASP A 99 12.30 -17.04 -34.72
CA ASP A 99 13.37 -17.20 -35.72
C ASP A 99 12.85 -18.02 -36.92
#